data_AF-A0A2D8BZ60-F1
#
_entry.id   AF-A0A2D8BZ60-F1
#
_cell.length_a   1.000
_cell.length_b   1.000
_cell.length_c   1.000
_cell.angle_alpha   90.00
_cell.angle_beta   90.00
_cell.angle_gamma   90.00
#
_symmetry.space_group_name_H-M   'P 1'
#
loop_
_entity.id
_entity.type
_entity.pdbx_description
1 polymer ?
#
loop_
_entity_poly.entity_id
_entity_poly.type
_entity_poly.pdbx_seq_one_letter_code
_entity_poly.pdbx_strand_id
1 'polypeptide(L)'
;MNEEMKDMMNEMYEKNPFAQSKAQQMSQQKPAFPSEVQRRLDKHSERTGESKKEVEQFYLNYIKENYDCDDWQQEDEDLLVDWAEQCFTILRRGTTGGGQNTTSFVGCFVGVDAKSDNRGTGLQNWLVGLYRRDPNEAMSKGAGHYVAQDGKWVIETMENGVITTNEDATEAPSMGIHVGGNDYICFVSRAGNPYSTDVMGRYAWFLGNEHGEFENDIKLWRVDLKGEDTERSLRIGEPCIITVRPPKEDANEYRKDILETNEGFVDTINYTDEFVAEDLRKDLHPSKFWSSTVYHELYVPLEELTEAYENGLRTFQSPDGMGKVGPLVITRGTVNRLNTEARESQYDQAGKQYSMSLTCMDLQSMYGQGAGSEVLCNVGSAVHDLTHPFTFVDKEGERYEYAENTTVFVFGRIGMMRRDSDETPKMTIFGVYADWRRARPRASGGNSNPSQFD
;
A
#
# COMPACT_ATOMS: atom_id res chain seq x y z
N MET A 1 -64.91 13.94 -40.44
CA MET A 1 -65.71 13.87 -39.20
C MET A 1 -66.03 15.30 -38.79
N ASN A 2 -67.32 15.61 -38.63
CA ASN A 2 -67.91 16.94 -38.50
C ASN A 2 -67.41 17.73 -37.28
N GLU A 3 -67.24 19.05 -37.40
CA GLU A 3 -66.85 19.98 -36.32
C GLU A 3 -67.82 19.95 -35.12
N GLU A 4 -69.10 19.63 -35.35
CA GLU A 4 -70.08 19.44 -34.27
C GLU A 4 -69.74 18.26 -33.34
N MET A 5 -69.02 17.24 -33.84
CA MET A 5 -68.58 16.12 -33.00
C MET A 5 -67.35 16.48 -32.14
N LYS A 6 -66.59 17.51 -32.54
CA LYS A 6 -65.48 18.07 -31.75
C LYS A 6 -66.00 18.97 -30.63
N ASP A 7 -67.01 19.79 -30.91
CA ASP A 7 -67.59 20.67 -29.88
C ASP A 7 -68.39 19.88 -28.83
N MET A 8 -69.10 18.82 -29.23
CA MET A 8 -69.71 17.89 -28.27
C MET A 8 -68.69 17.14 -27.40
N MET A 9 -67.53 16.76 -27.97
CA MET A 9 -66.45 16.11 -27.20
C MET A 9 -65.76 17.08 -26.24
N ASN A 10 -65.61 18.35 -26.61
CA ASN A 10 -65.03 19.38 -25.74
C ASN A 10 -65.95 19.75 -24.57
N GLU A 11 -67.26 19.89 -24.79
CA GLU A 11 -68.20 20.12 -23.67
C GLU A 11 -68.30 18.92 -22.72
N MET A 12 -68.10 17.70 -23.21
CA MET A 12 -68.05 16.48 -22.37
C MET A 12 -66.78 16.40 -21.51
N TYR A 13 -65.67 16.99 -21.96
CA TYR A 13 -64.40 17.04 -21.22
C TYR A 13 -64.37 18.12 -20.13
N GLU A 14 -65.01 19.27 -20.34
CA GLU A 14 -65.01 20.38 -19.35
C GLU A 14 -65.94 20.15 -18.15
N LYS A 15 -66.91 19.21 -18.23
CA LYS A 15 -67.83 18.90 -17.13
C LYS A 15 -67.59 17.55 -16.45
N ASN A 16 -66.45 16.92 -16.66
CA ASN A 16 -66.10 15.67 -15.99
C ASN A 16 -65.07 15.90 -14.86
N PRO A 17 -65.49 15.98 -13.58
CA PRO A 17 -64.57 16.18 -12.45
C PRO A 17 -63.58 15.01 -12.24
N PHE A 18 -63.74 13.88 -12.94
CA PHE A 18 -62.81 12.75 -12.93
C PHE A 18 -61.71 12.81 -14.02
N ALA A 19 -61.82 13.72 -14.99
CA ALA A 19 -60.74 13.93 -15.98
C ALA A 19 -59.65 14.86 -15.42
N GLN A 20 -60.03 15.84 -14.60
CA GLN A 20 -59.08 16.72 -13.91
C GLN A 20 -58.28 16.00 -12.82
N SER A 21 -58.86 14.97 -12.18
CA SER A 21 -58.13 14.17 -11.18
C SER A 21 -57.04 13.28 -11.79
N LYS A 22 -57.20 12.83 -13.04
CA LYS A 22 -56.18 12.05 -13.75
C LYS A 22 -55.07 12.92 -14.36
N ALA A 23 -55.41 14.14 -14.82
CA ALA A 23 -54.42 15.08 -15.35
C ALA A 23 -53.55 15.74 -14.25
N GLN A 24 -54.08 15.92 -13.03
CA GLN A 24 -53.29 16.39 -11.89
C GLN A 24 -52.45 15.31 -11.20
N GLN A 25 -52.65 14.02 -11.52
CA GLN A 25 -51.82 12.91 -11.05
C GLN A 25 -50.66 12.53 -11.99
N MET A 26 -50.52 13.20 -13.13
CA MET A 26 -49.40 13.00 -14.07
C MET A 26 -48.45 14.21 -14.15
N SER A 27 -48.15 14.84 -13.00
CA SER A 27 -46.89 15.57 -12.87
C SER A 27 -45.78 14.53 -12.61
N GLN A 28 -44.83 14.43 -13.53
CA GLN A 28 -43.65 13.55 -13.50
C GLN A 28 -42.96 13.56 -12.12
N GLN A 29 -43.31 12.60 -11.27
CA GLN A 29 -42.48 12.23 -10.13
C GLN A 29 -41.33 11.40 -10.71
N LYS A 30 -40.10 11.82 -10.42
CA LYS A 30 -38.91 10.99 -10.64
C LYS A 30 -39.20 9.61 -10.02
N PRO A 31 -39.02 8.49 -10.75
CA PRO A 31 -39.30 7.18 -10.19
C PRO A 31 -38.48 7.02 -8.92
N ALA A 32 -39.17 6.84 -7.80
CA ALA A 32 -38.56 6.70 -6.48
C ALA A 32 -38.20 5.23 -6.27
N PHE A 33 -37.07 4.97 -5.60
CA PHE A 33 -36.73 3.62 -5.18
C PHE A 33 -37.84 3.02 -4.31
N PRO A 34 -38.00 1.69 -4.33
CA PRO A 34 -38.86 1.02 -3.38
C PRO A 34 -38.53 1.43 -1.95
N SER A 35 -39.55 1.51 -1.08
CA SER A 35 -39.40 2.11 0.26
C SER A 35 -38.30 1.45 1.09
N GLU A 36 -38.07 0.16 0.85
CA GLU A 36 -37.16 -0.66 1.63
C GLU A 36 -35.71 -0.58 1.12
N VAL A 37 -35.52 -0.24 -0.15
CA VAL A 37 -34.25 0.21 -0.73
C VAL A 37 -33.92 1.61 -0.21
N GLN A 38 -34.88 2.53 -0.23
CA GLN A 38 -34.70 3.89 0.29
C GLN A 38 -34.29 3.88 1.77
N ARG A 39 -34.90 3.00 2.58
CA ARG A 39 -34.55 2.83 4.00
C ARG A 39 -33.07 2.43 4.20
N ARG A 40 -32.50 1.62 3.30
CA ARG A 40 -31.10 1.18 3.37
C ARG A 40 -30.13 2.26 2.92
N LEU A 41 -30.46 2.97 1.84
CA LEU A 41 -29.73 4.15 1.38
C LEU A 41 -29.67 5.21 2.49
N ASP A 42 -30.81 5.49 3.14
CA ASP A 42 -30.91 6.44 4.23
C ASP A 42 -30.04 6.02 5.43
N LYS A 43 -30.10 4.74 5.84
CA LYS A 43 -29.25 4.21 6.92
C LYS A 43 -27.76 4.25 6.58
N HIS A 44 -27.40 4.04 5.31
CA HIS A 44 -26.01 4.12 4.87
C HIS A 44 -25.52 5.57 4.93
N SER A 45 -26.30 6.52 4.40
CA SER A 45 -26.02 7.96 4.46
C SER A 45 -25.91 8.46 5.91
N GLU A 46 -26.78 8.02 6.82
CA GLU A 46 -26.67 8.32 8.26
C GLU A 46 -25.39 7.77 8.89
N ARG A 47 -24.91 6.61 8.42
CA ARG A 47 -23.71 5.94 8.94
C ARG A 47 -22.42 6.57 8.39
N THR A 48 -22.37 6.93 7.11
CA THR A 48 -21.14 7.42 6.44
C THR A 48 -21.03 8.93 6.42
N GLY A 49 -22.13 9.67 6.61
CA GLY A 49 -22.17 11.13 6.51
C GLY A 49 -22.22 11.64 5.06
N GLU A 50 -22.26 10.74 4.08
CA GLU A 50 -22.38 11.07 2.65
C GLU A 50 -23.79 11.57 2.32
N SER A 51 -23.91 12.38 1.26
CA SER A 51 -25.22 12.86 0.82
C SER A 51 -26.03 11.72 0.19
N LYS A 52 -27.36 11.76 0.34
CA LYS A 52 -28.24 10.75 -0.24
C LYS A 52 -28.03 10.53 -1.74
N LYS A 53 -27.68 11.59 -2.49
CA LYS A 53 -27.41 11.51 -3.92
C LYS A 53 -26.14 10.71 -4.24
N GLU A 54 -25.11 10.84 -3.42
CA GLU A 54 -23.86 10.08 -3.58
C GLU A 54 -24.09 8.60 -3.29
N VAL A 55 -24.84 8.29 -2.22
CA VAL A 55 -25.20 6.92 -1.85
C VAL A 55 -26.11 6.27 -2.92
N GLU A 56 -27.06 7.02 -3.48
CA GLU A 56 -27.88 6.57 -4.62
C GLU A 56 -27.02 6.24 -5.84
N GLN A 57 -26.07 7.11 -6.20
CA GLN A 57 -25.19 6.88 -7.34
C GLN A 57 -24.26 5.69 -7.10
N PHE A 58 -23.74 5.54 -5.88
CA PHE A 58 -22.92 4.39 -5.49
C PHE A 58 -23.70 3.08 -5.64
N TYR A 59 -24.94 3.03 -5.16
CA TYR A 59 -25.80 1.86 -5.32
C TYR A 59 -26.07 1.52 -6.80
N LEU A 60 -26.38 2.52 -7.62
CA LEU A 60 -26.62 2.33 -9.05
C LEU A 60 -25.37 1.83 -9.80
N ASN A 61 -24.19 2.36 -9.45
CA ASN A 61 -22.93 1.87 -10.01
C ASN A 61 -22.66 0.42 -9.56
N TYR A 62 -22.88 0.13 -8.28
CA TYR A 62 -22.69 -1.21 -7.72
C TYR A 62 -23.53 -2.27 -8.43
N ILE A 63 -24.83 -2.02 -8.63
CA ILE A 63 -25.71 -3.01 -9.29
C ILE A 63 -25.41 -3.14 -10.78
N LYS A 64 -24.94 -2.07 -11.42
CA LYS A 64 -24.48 -2.13 -12.81
C LYS A 64 -23.22 -2.98 -12.93
N GLU A 65 -22.22 -2.75 -12.07
CA GLU A 65 -20.94 -3.46 -12.13
C GLU A 65 -21.04 -4.93 -11.72
N ASN A 66 -21.85 -5.26 -10.70
CA ASN A 66 -21.89 -6.60 -10.11
C ASN A 66 -23.02 -7.48 -10.66
N TYR A 67 -24.08 -6.89 -11.20
CA TYR A 67 -25.25 -7.62 -11.69
C TYR A 67 -25.68 -7.24 -13.12
N ASP A 68 -24.90 -6.41 -13.82
CA ASP A 68 -25.18 -5.96 -15.20
C ASP A 68 -26.55 -5.27 -15.34
N CYS A 69 -27.00 -4.61 -14.27
CA CYS A 69 -28.30 -3.92 -14.22
C CYS A 69 -28.18 -2.48 -14.73
N ASP A 70 -28.49 -2.26 -16.01
CA ASP A 70 -28.50 -0.93 -16.63
C ASP A 70 -29.76 -0.10 -16.31
N ASP A 71 -30.91 -0.73 -16.07
CA ASP A 71 -32.18 -0.07 -15.73
C ASP A 71 -32.89 -0.77 -14.57
N TRP A 72 -32.62 -0.28 -13.36
CA TRP A 72 -33.19 -0.84 -12.13
C TRP A 72 -34.72 -0.79 -12.07
N GLN A 73 -35.39 0.04 -12.88
CA GLN A 73 -36.85 0.16 -12.85
C GLN A 73 -37.56 -1.06 -13.44
N GLN A 74 -36.82 -1.90 -14.17
CA GLN A 74 -37.35 -3.13 -14.78
C GLN A 74 -37.14 -4.36 -13.89
N GLU A 75 -36.41 -4.20 -12.79
CA GLU A 75 -36.07 -5.29 -11.86
C GLU A 75 -37.12 -5.47 -10.76
N ASP A 76 -37.14 -6.66 -10.18
CA ASP A 76 -38.03 -7.00 -9.06
C ASP A 76 -37.65 -6.20 -7.80
N GLU A 77 -38.66 -5.71 -7.07
CA GLU A 77 -38.47 -4.97 -5.81
C GLU A 77 -37.69 -5.80 -4.78
N ASP A 78 -38.00 -7.09 -4.63
CA ASP A 78 -37.32 -7.97 -3.67
C ASP A 78 -35.84 -8.13 -4.04
N LEU A 79 -35.54 -8.18 -5.35
CA LEU A 79 -34.18 -8.30 -5.86
C LEU A 79 -33.36 -7.02 -5.62
N LEU A 80 -33.97 -5.85 -5.83
CA LEU A 80 -33.36 -4.56 -5.51
C LEU A 80 -33.11 -4.40 -4.01
N VAL A 81 -34.00 -4.92 -3.16
CA VAL A 81 -33.81 -4.93 -1.70
C VAL A 81 -32.64 -5.81 -1.30
N ASP A 82 -32.52 -7.01 -1.89
CA ASP A 82 -31.41 -7.93 -1.63
C ASP A 82 -30.06 -7.37 -2.12
N TRP A 83 -30.03 -6.70 -3.27
CA TRP A 83 -28.83 -6.02 -3.75
C TRP A 83 -28.45 -4.83 -2.89
N ALA A 84 -29.42 -4.04 -2.43
CA ALA A 84 -29.16 -2.95 -1.49
C ALA A 84 -28.63 -3.49 -0.14
N GLU A 85 -29.17 -4.62 0.34
CA GLU A 85 -28.63 -5.30 1.51
C GLU A 85 -27.19 -5.76 1.25
N GLN A 86 -26.89 -6.43 0.13
CA GLN A 86 -25.54 -6.88 -0.21
C GLN A 86 -24.53 -5.73 -0.38
N CYS A 87 -24.97 -4.63 -1.00
CA CYS A 87 -24.17 -3.42 -1.22
C CYS A 87 -23.73 -2.77 0.10
N PHE A 88 -24.61 -2.77 1.10
CA PHE A 88 -24.41 -2.00 2.34
C PHE A 88 -24.10 -2.85 3.57
N THR A 89 -24.33 -4.16 3.50
CA THR A 89 -24.06 -5.11 4.58
C THR A 89 -22.59 -5.50 4.58
N ILE A 90 -21.93 -5.17 5.68
CA ILE A 90 -20.54 -5.55 5.93
C ILE A 90 -20.51 -7.04 6.30
N LEU A 91 -20.08 -7.90 5.38
CA LEU A 91 -19.86 -9.32 5.66
C LEU A 91 -18.64 -9.50 6.58
N ARG A 92 -18.78 -10.37 7.59
CA ARG A 92 -17.72 -10.74 8.57
C ARG A 92 -16.49 -11.46 7.97
N ARG A 93 -16.43 -11.63 6.65
CA ARG A 93 -15.32 -12.29 5.92
C ARG A 93 -14.64 -11.40 4.87
N GLY A 94 -14.86 -10.10 4.91
CA GLY A 94 -13.90 -9.12 4.41
C GLY A 94 -13.48 -8.29 5.60
N THR A 95 -12.19 -8.28 5.93
CA THR A 95 -11.66 -7.49 7.05
C THR A 95 -11.59 -6.02 6.66
N THR A 96 -12.71 -5.39 6.29
CA THR A 96 -12.88 -3.93 6.37
C THR A 96 -13.09 -3.57 7.83
N GLY A 97 -11.99 -3.64 8.58
CA GLY A 97 -11.92 -3.16 9.95
C GLY A 97 -12.23 -1.67 10.00
N GLY A 98 -13.43 -1.34 10.47
CA GLY A 98 -13.83 -0.06 11.04
C GLY A 98 -13.29 1.19 10.34
N GLY A 99 -14.07 1.72 9.40
CA GLY A 99 -13.84 3.03 8.77
C GLY A 99 -14.14 4.22 9.70
N GLN A 100 -13.56 4.25 10.91
CA GLN A 100 -13.66 5.43 11.78
C GLN A 100 -12.40 6.29 11.82
N ASN A 101 -11.28 5.90 11.18
CA ASN A 101 -10.02 6.66 11.22
C ASN A 101 -9.15 6.51 9.96
N THR A 102 -9.73 6.22 8.79
CA THR A 102 -8.97 6.17 7.53
C THR A 102 -9.10 7.49 6.78
N THR A 103 -7.99 8.01 6.27
CA THR A 103 -7.88 9.25 5.50
C THR A 103 -7.31 8.95 4.11
N SER A 104 -7.70 9.75 3.11
CA SER A 104 -7.14 9.67 1.77
C SER A 104 -5.82 10.45 1.68
N PHE A 105 -4.77 9.76 1.27
CA PHE A 105 -3.47 10.33 0.93
C PHE A 105 -3.28 10.29 -0.58
N VAL A 106 -2.64 11.31 -1.13
CA VAL A 106 -2.35 11.44 -2.56
C VAL A 106 -0.86 11.69 -2.78
N GLY A 107 -0.31 11.16 -3.87
CA GLY A 107 1.13 11.15 -4.10
C GLY A 107 1.57 9.98 -4.97
N CYS A 108 2.73 9.40 -4.70
CA CYS A 108 3.20 8.19 -5.37
C CYS A 108 4.10 7.33 -4.48
N PHE A 109 4.17 6.03 -4.78
CA PHE A 109 5.18 5.17 -4.17
C PHE A 109 6.55 5.40 -4.79
N VAL A 110 7.59 5.51 -3.95
CA VAL A 110 8.97 5.72 -4.37
C VAL A 110 9.86 4.49 -4.16
N GLY A 111 9.40 3.50 -3.40
CA GLY A 111 10.12 2.24 -3.19
C GLY A 111 9.52 1.36 -2.11
N VAL A 112 10.21 0.27 -1.79
CA VAL A 112 9.88 -0.66 -0.68
C VAL A 112 11.13 -1.01 0.12
N ASP A 113 10.96 -1.34 1.39
CA ASP A 113 12.06 -1.88 2.19
C ASP A 113 12.44 -3.28 1.71
N ALA A 114 13.75 -3.55 1.69
CA ALA A 114 14.28 -4.86 1.29
C ALA A 114 13.94 -5.98 2.28
N LYS A 115 13.62 -5.65 3.53
CA LYS A 115 13.28 -6.62 4.57
C LYS A 115 11.79 -6.52 4.95
N SER A 116 11.16 -7.68 5.12
CA SER A 116 9.96 -7.80 5.94
C SER A 116 10.35 -8.27 7.33
N ASP A 117 9.69 -7.74 8.35
CA ASP A 117 9.92 -8.14 9.74
C ASP A 117 8.60 -8.48 10.42
N ASN A 118 8.66 -9.39 11.40
CA ASN A 118 7.49 -9.73 12.19
C ASN A 118 7.27 -8.64 13.24
N ARG A 119 6.16 -7.93 13.12
CA ARG A 119 5.79 -6.84 14.03
C ARG A 119 5.58 -7.34 15.46
N GLY A 120 5.23 -8.62 15.63
CA GLY A 120 5.05 -9.27 16.93
C GLY A 120 6.35 -9.58 17.68
N THR A 121 7.50 -9.66 17.00
CA THR A 121 8.76 -10.15 17.60
C THR A 121 9.14 -9.40 18.87
N GLY A 122 9.00 -8.08 18.91
CA GLY A 122 9.31 -7.28 20.10
C GLY A 122 8.41 -7.64 21.30
N LEU A 123 7.12 -7.85 21.04
CA LEU A 123 6.14 -8.24 22.05
C LEU A 123 6.35 -9.69 22.51
N GLN A 124 6.67 -10.59 21.59
CA GLN A 124 7.03 -11.98 21.90
C GLN A 124 8.29 -12.04 22.77
N ASN A 125 9.36 -11.33 22.40
CA ASN A 125 10.60 -11.26 23.17
C ASN A 125 10.38 -10.67 24.57
N TRP A 126 9.55 -9.64 24.68
CA TRP A 126 9.14 -9.09 25.98
C TRP A 126 8.41 -10.14 26.82
N LEU A 127 7.44 -10.87 26.25
CA LEU A 127 6.67 -11.89 26.96
C LEU A 127 7.56 -13.06 27.40
N VAL A 128 8.44 -13.54 26.52
CA VAL A 128 9.43 -14.58 26.84
C VAL A 128 10.34 -14.13 27.98
N GLY A 129 10.85 -12.89 27.93
CA GLY A 129 11.69 -12.33 28.98
C GLY A 129 10.93 -12.16 30.31
N LEU A 130 9.67 -11.74 30.25
CA LEU A 130 8.80 -11.62 31.42
C LEU A 130 8.53 -12.98 32.04
N TYR A 131 8.12 -13.97 31.23
CA TYR A 131 7.83 -15.33 31.68
C TYR A 131 9.04 -16.00 32.31
N ARG A 132 10.23 -15.85 31.70
CA ARG A 132 11.49 -16.39 32.26
C ARG A 132 11.86 -15.78 33.60
N ARG A 133 11.45 -14.53 33.88
CA ARG A 133 11.73 -13.83 35.13
C ARG A 133 10.66 -14.10 36.19
N ASP A 134 9.40 -14.03 35.81
CA ASP A 134 8.22 -14.26 36.65
C ASP A 134 7.05 -14.79 35.80
N PRO A 135 6.82 -16.12 35.81
CA PRO A 135 5.70 -16.73 35.09
C PRO A 135 4.33 -16.23 35.54
N ASN A 136 4.14 -15.94 36.83
CA ASN A 136 2.85 -15.49 37.34
C ASN A 136 2.55 -14.06 36.88
N GLU A 137 3.57 -13.20 36.85
CA GLU A 137 3.44 -11.86 36.28
C GLU A 137 3.06 -11.95 34.80
N ALA A 138 3.75 -12.78 34.01
CA ALA A 138 3.42 -12.98 32.60
C ALA A 138 1.98 -13.46 32.39
N MET A 139 1.52 -14.46 33.15
CA MET A 139 0.15 -14.96 33.07
C MET A 139 -0.89 -13.90 33.48
N SER A 140 -0.59 -13.07 34.49
CA SER A 140 -1.45 -11.94 34.87
C SER A 140 -1.55 -10.85 33.79
N LYS A 141 -0.62 -10.83 32.83
CA LYS A 141 -0.62 -9.91 31.68
C LYS A 141 -1.22 -10.52 30.42
N GLY A 142 -1.90 -11.66 30.55
CA GLY A 142 -2.59 -12.32 29.43
C GLY A 142 -1.76 -13.38 28.71
N ALA A 143 -0.67 -13.87 29.32
CA ALA A 143 0.01 -15.07 28.83
C ALA A 143 -0.80 -16.33 29.17
N GLY A 144 -0.86 -17.27 28.23
CA GLY A 144 -1.25 -18.66 28.48
C GLY A 144 -0.03 -19.57 28.43
N HIS A 145 0.05 -20.54 29.32
CA HIS A 145 1.12 -21.53 29.35
C HIS A 145 0.63 -22.87 28.78
N TYR A 146 1.35 -23.41 27.79
CA TYR A 146 1.03 -24.71 27.23
C TYR A 146 1.50 -25.83 28.15
N VAL A 147 0.60 -26.74 28.50
CA VAL A 147 0.87 -27.94 29.29
C VAL A 147 0.38 -29.16 28.51
N ALA A 148 1.18 -30.21 28.47
CA ALA A 148 0.79 -31.46 27.83
C ALA A 148 -0.13 -32.26 28.78
N GLN A 149 -1.36 -32.52 28.34
CA GLN A 149 -2.34 -33.33 29.07
C GLN A 149 -3.03 -34.30 28.12
N ASP A 150 -3.02 -35.60 28.46
CA ASP A 150 -3.64 -36.67 27.66
C ASP A 150 -3.18 -36.70 26.19
N GLY A 151 -1.90 -36.38 25.94
CA GLY A 151 -1.31 -36.34 24.60
C GLY A 151 -1.69 -35.11 23.78
N LYS A 152 -2.40 -34.14 24.36
CA LYS A 152 -2.78 -32.88 23.72
C LYS A 152 -2.22 -31.68 24.48
N TRP A 153 -2.11 -30.57 23.78
CA TRP A 153 -1.85 -29.29 24.41
C TRP A 153 -3.11 -28.78 25.14
N VAL A 154 -2.94 -28.30 26.36
CA VAL A 154 -3.91 -27.45 27.06
C VAL A 154 -3.23 -26.15 27.44
N ILE A 155 -3.98 -25.05 27.53
CA ILE A 155 -3.44 -23.74 27.86
C ILE A 155 -3.93 -23.35 29.25
N GLU A 156 -3.00 -23.25 30.20
CA GLU A 156 -3.28 -22.72 31.53
C GLU A 156 -3.21 -21.19 31.51
N THR A 157 -4.24 -20.55 32.02
CA THR A 157 -4.33 -19.09 32.12
C THR A 157 -4.78 -18.68 33.52
N MET A 158 -4.34 -17.50 33.96
CA MET A 158 -4.73 -16.98 35.28
C MET A 158 -6.19 -16.48 35.29
N GLU A 159 -6.67 -15.88 34.20
CA GLU A 159 -8.03 -15.31 34.13
C GLU A 159 -9.09 -16.31 33.68
N ASN A 160 -8.79 -17.19 32.72
CA ASN A 160 -9.77 -18.06 32.07
C ASN A 160 -9.66 -19.54 32.48
N GLY A 161 -8.75 -19.87 33.39
CA GLY A 161 -8.46 -21.25 33.78
C GLY A 161 -7.81 -22.05 32.65
N VAL A 162 -8.20 -23.31 32.50
CA VAL A 162 -7.64 -24.23 31.49
C VAL A 162 -8.47 -24.17 30.20
N ILE A 163 -7.82 -23.84 29.10
CA ILE A 163 -8.39 -23.88 27.75
C ILE A 163 -7.93 -25.17 27.09
N THR A 164 -8.88 -26.00 26.65
CA THR A 164 -8.55 -27.24 25.93
C THR A 164 -8.29 -26.94 24.46
N THR A 165 -7.24 -27.54 23.88
CA THR A 165 -6.98 -27.50 22.45
C THR A 165 -7.12 -28.89 21.83
N ASN A 166 -7.19 -28.94 20.50
CA ASN A 166 -7.16 -30.18 19.74
C ASN A 166 -5.77 -30.50 19.19
N GLU A 167 -4.75 -29.75 19.60
CA GLU A 167 -3.39 -29.85 19.08
C GLU A 167 -2.64 -30.96 19.80
N ASP A 168 -1.90 -31.77 19.03
CA ASP A 168 -1.13 -32.88 19.55
C ASP A 168 0.12 -32.38 20.31
N ALA A 169 0.38 -32.92 21.50
CA ALA A 169 1.53 -32.54 22.31
C ALA A 169 2.88 -33.07 21.79
N THR A 170 2.87 -33.92 20.76
CA THR A 170 4.08 -34.40 20.08
C THR A 170 4.68 -33.39 19.11
N GLU A 171 3.92 -32.37 18.73
CA GLU A 171 4.36 -31.27 17.86
C GLU A 171 4.35 -29.94 18.61
N ALA A 172 5.08 -28.94 18.10
CA ALA A 172 5.01 -27.60 18.67
C ALA A 172 3.59 -27.03 18.50
N PRO A 173 3.02 -26.39 19.53
CA PRO A 173 1.69 -25.80 19.41
C PRO A 173 1.70 -24.65 18.39
N SER A 174 0.65 -24.56 17.59
CA SER A 174 0.50 -23.64 16.45
C SER A 174 0.62 -22.17 16.83
N MET A 175 0.18 -21.79 18.02
CA MET A 175 0.29 -20.43 18.57
C MET A 175 1.39 -20.32 19.65
N GLY A 176 2.27 -21.32 19.73
CA GLY A 176 3.30 -21.46 20.75
C GLY A 176 4.53 -20.61 20.49
N ILE A 177 4.90 -19.81 21.48
CA ILE A 177 6.17 -19.10 21.57
C ILE A 177 7.08 -19.92 22.48
N HIS A 178 8.19 -20.41 21.93
CA HIS A 178 9.14 -21.25 22.68
C HIS A 178 9.89 -20.42 23.74
N VAL A 179 9.85 -20.88 24.99
CA VAL A 179 10.53 -20.19 26.11
C VAL A 179 11.76 -20.95 26.63
N GLY A 180 11.97 -22.19 26.20
CA GLY A 180 13.10 -23.05 26.56
C GLY A 180 12.67 -24.47 26.89
N GLY A 181 13.56 -25.46 26.72
CA GLY A 181 13.20 -26.87 26.94
C GLY A 181 12.03 -27.31 26.04
N ASN A 182 10.98 -27.89 26.64
CA ASN A 182 9.73 -28.24 25.98
C ASN A 182 8.57 -27.28 26.34
N ASP A 183 8.89 -26.08 26.86
CA ASP A 183 7.90 -25.13 27.34
C ASP A 183 7.53 -24.11 26.24
N TYR A 184 6.22 -23.88 26.11
CA TYR A 184 5.64 -22.93 25.17
C TYR A 184 4.64 -22.03 25.90
N ILE A 185 4.57 -20.77 25.47
CA ILE A 185 3.55 -19.81 25.93
C ILE A 185 2.79 -19.23 24.73
N CYS A 186 1.64 -18.61 24.95
CA CYS A 186 0.93 -17.84 23.93
C CYS A 186 0.31 -16.57 24.51
N PHE A 187 -0.14 -15.68 23.63
CA PHE A 187 -1.04 -14.61 24.02
C PHE A 187 -2.47 -15.12 24.03
N VAL A 188 -3.23 -14.73 25.06
CA VAL A 188 -4.64 -15.08 25.21
C VAL A 188 -5.46 -13.81 25.23
N SER A 189 -6.46 -13.74 24.34
CA SER A 189 -7.40 -12.62 24.30
C SER A 189 -8.25 -12.59 25.58
N ARG A 190 -8.89 -11.46 25.89
CA ARG A 190 -9.85 -11.36 27.00
C ARG A 190 -11.00 -12.37 26.93
N ALA A 191 -11.29 -12.88 25.73
CA ALA A 191 -12.30 -13.90 25.50
C ALA A 191 -11.79 -15.34 25.74
N GLY A 192 -10.54 -15.52 26.17
CA GLY A 192 -9.95 -16.84 26.41
C GLY A 192 -9.49 -17.56 25.15
N ASN A 193 -9.35 -16.87 24.01
CA ASN A 193 -8.85 -17.48 22.78
C ASN A 193 -7.34 -17.20 22.61
N PRO A 194 -6.50 -18.22 22.38
CA PRO A 194 -5.12 -18.00 21.99
C PRO A 194 -5.03 -17.32 20.62
N TYR A 195 -4.03 -16.48 20.42
CA TYR A 195 -3.79 -15.83 19.13
C TYR A 195 -2.30 -15.63 18.88
N SER A 196 -1.90 -15.69 17.60
CA SER A 196 -0.55 -15.34 17.19
C SER A 196 -0.39 -13.83 17.10
N THR A 197 0.80 -13.34 17.42
CA THR A 197 1.24 -11.96 17.16
C THR A 197 2.08 -11.86 15.89
N ASP A 198 2.21 -12.96 15.15
CA ASP A 198 2.92 -13.01 13.88
C ASP A 198 2.16 -12.19 12.85
N VAL A 199 2.60 -10.96 12.68
CA VAL A 199 2.11 -10.06 11.65
C VAL A 199 3.33 -9.69 10.84
N MET A 200 3.49 -10.37 9.70
CA MET A 200 4.52 -10.00 8.74
C MET A 200 4.20 -8.63 8.19
N GLY A 201 5.18 -7.74 8.27
CA GLY A 201 5.06 -6.39 7.76
C GLY A 201 6.27 -5.98 6.93
N ARG A 202 6.01 -5.21 5.87
CA ARG A 202 7.03 -4.57 5.03
C ARG A 202 6.61 -3.12 4.82
N TYR A 203 7.56 -2.19 4.89
CA TYR A 203 7.24 -0.81 4.57
C TYR A 203 7.36 -0.55 3.07
N ALA A 204 6.35 0.09 2.50
CA ALA A 204 6.46 0.82 1.25
C ALA A 204 6.68 2.30 1.55
N TRP A 205 7.47 2.97 0.71
CA TRP A 205 7.80 4.37 0.85
C TRP A 205 6.88 5.19 -0.06
N PHE A 206 6.11 6.10 0.53
CA PHE A 206 5.12 6.92 -0.16
C PHE A 206 5.49 8.39 -0.03
N LEU A 207 5.60 9.09 -1.15
CA LEU A 207 5.91 10.51 -1.21
C LEU A 207 4.61 11.27 -1.55
N GLY A 208 4.10 12.02 -0.57
CA GLY A 208 2.81 12.68 -0.67
C GLY A 208 2.30 13.14 0.69
N ASN A 209 0.99 13.39 0.79
CA ASN A 209 0.34 13.76 2.04
C ASN A 209 -1.16 13.51 1.96
N GLU A 210 -1.88 13.82 3.04
CA GLU A 210 -3.34 13.94 3.03
C GLU A 210 -3.78 14.83 1.87
N HIS A 211 -4.88 14.47 1.20
CA HIS A 211 -5.32 15.15 -0.02
C HIS A 211 -5.41 16.68 0.14
N GLY A 212 -5.96 17.15 1.26
CA GLY A 212 -6.08 18.60 1.54
C GLY A 212 -4.77 19.35 1.77
N GLU A 213 -3.68 18.63 2.11
CA GLU A 213 -2.38 19.22 2.44
C GLU A 213 -1.30 18.96 1.38
N PHE A 214 -1.62 18.17 0.34
CA PHE A 214 -0.66 17.74 -0.67
C PHE A 214 0.03 18.90 -1.40
N GLU A 215 -0.68 20.00 -1.70
CA GLU A 215 -0.08 21.15 -2.39
C GLU A 215 0.81 22.01 -1.47
N ASN A 216 0.66 21.87 -0.15
CA ASN A 216 1.36 22.69 0.84
C ASN A 216 2.58 22.00 1.44
N ASP A 217 2.50 20.68 1.65
CA ASP A 217 3.45 19.95 2.46
C ASP A 217 3.58 18.51 1.96
N ILE A 218 4.61 18.22 1.18
CA ILE A 218 4.88 16.88 0.67
C ILE A 218 5.91 16.21 1.55
N LYS A 219 5.56 15.01 2.04
CA LYS A 219 6.36 14.27 3.00
C LYS A 219 6.60 12.84 2.54
N LEU A 220 7.64 12.25 3.11
CA LEU A 220 7.92 10.83 2.95
C LEU A 220 7.26 10.06 4.11
N TRP A 221 6.46 9.07 3.74
CA TRP A 221 5.73 8.20 4.65
C TRP A 221 6.14 6.74 4.46
N ARG A 222 6.04 5.97 5.53
CA ARG A 222 6.13 4.50 5.51
C ARG A 222 4.73 3.91 5.58
N VAL A 223 4.27 3.34 4.48
CA VAL A 223 3.02 2.57 4.42
C VAL A 223 3.30 1.14 4.90
N ASP A 224 2.64 0.71 5.98
CA ASP A 224 2.84 -0.61 6.58
C ASP A 224 2.02 -1.66 5.82
N LEU A 225 2.63 -2.35 4.86
CA LEU A 225 2.04 -3.49 4.16
C LEU A 225 1.99 -4.70 5.11
N LYS A 226 0.90 -5.48 5.06
CA LYS A 226 0.65 -6.60 6.00
C LYS A 226 0.22 -7.86 5.27
N GLY A 227 0.52 -9.00 5.85
CA GLY A 227 0.08 -10.30 5.33
C GLY A 227 0.57 -10.52 3.91
N GLU A 228 -0.32 -10.91 2.99
CA GLU A 228 0.04 -11.16 1.59
C GLU A 228 0.53 -9.91 0.85
N ASP A 229 0.10 -8.70 1.27
CA ASP A 229 0.54 -7.45 0.63
C ASP A 229 2.04 -7.21 0.73
N THR A 230 2.75 -7.86 1.68
CA THR A 230 4.21 -7.71 1.82
C THR A 230 5.00 -8.27 0.63
N GLU A 231 4.36 -9.12 -0.18
CA GLU A 231 4.96 -9.80 -1.32
C GLU A 231 4.29 -9.41 -2.65
N ARG A 232 3.50 -8.32 -2.66
CA ARG A 232 2.82 -7.82 -3.87
C ARG A 232 3.56 -6.65 -4.49
N SER A 233 3.59 -6.63 -5.83
CA SER A 233 4.24 -5.56 -6.59
C SER A 233 3.51 -4.23 -6.47
N LEU A 234 4.27 -3.13 -6.44
CA LEU A 234 3.77 -1.76 -6.46
C LEU A 234 4.28 -1.03 -7.71
N ARG A 235 3.45 -0.16 -8.28
CA ARG A 235 3.86 0.71 -9.39
C ARG A 235 4.57 1.94 -8.85
N ILE A 236 5.88 1.98 -9.04
CA ILE A 236 6.75 3.06 -8.54
C ILE A 236 6.66 4.28 -9.45
N GLY A 237 6.49 5.46 -8.85
CA GLY A 237 6.41 6.74 -9.55
C GLY A 237 5.06 7.04 -10.22
N GLU A 238 4.14 6.08 -10.27
CA GLU A 238 2.77 6.35 -10.72
C GLU A 238 1.98 7.11 -9.64
N PRO A 239 1.34 8.24 -9.98
CA PRO A 239 0.45 8.94 -9.07
C PRO A 239 -0.71 8.05 -8.63
N CYS A 240 -1.06 8.12 -7.34
CA CYS A 240 -2.17 7.36 -6.80
C CYS A 240 -2.80 8.02 -5.58
N ILE A 241 -4.00 7.54 -5.27
CA ILE A 241 -4.74 7.80 -4.04
C ILE A 241 -4.73 6.52 -3.21
N ILE A 242 -4.38 6.63 -1.94
CA ILE A 242 -4.38 5.52 -0.98
C ILE A 242 -5.27 5.85 0.22
N THR A 243 -5.97 4.85 0.73
CA THR A 243 -6.78 4.98 1.95
C THR A 243 -6.05 4.29 3.10
N VAL A 244 -5.62 5.07 4.09
CA VAL A 244 -4.73 4.61 5.17
C VAL A 244 -5.14 5.21 6.52
N ARG A 245 -4.67 4.64 7.62
CA ARG A 245 -4.83 5.28 8.95
C ARG A 245 -3.57 6.09 9.28
N PRO A 246 -3.68 7.42 9.46
CA PRO A 246 -2.54 8.22 9.87
C PRO A 246 -2.13 7.88 11.31
N PRO A 247 -0.87 8.17 11.69
CA PRO A 247 -0.41 7.96 13.05
C PRO A 247 -1.14 8.92 14.01
N LYS A 248 -1.35 8.47 15.24
CA LYS A 248 -1.91 9.32 16.30
C LYS A 248 -0.97 10.48 16.63
N GLU A 249 -1.52 11.62 17.06
CA GLU A 249 -0.71 12.78 17.45
C GLU A 249 0.31 12.46 18.56
N ASP A 250 -0.07 11.60 19.50
CA ASP A 250 0.75 11.13 20.62
C ASP A 250 1.61 9.90 20.29
N ALA A 251 1.68 9.50 19.02
CA ALA A 251 2.51 8.39 18.60
C ALA A 251 3.99 8.67 18.89
N ASN A 252 4.72 7.61 19.24
CA ASN A 252 6.17 7.68 19.39
C ASN A 252 6.80 8.21 18.10
N GLU A 253 7.85 9.02 18.22
CA GLU A 253 8.56 9.64 17.10
C GLU A 253 8.91 8.65 15.97
N TYR A 254 9.32 7.42 16.31
CA TYR A 254 9.62 6.39 15.30
C TYR A 254 8.39 5.88 14.53
N ARG A 255 7.17 6.23 14.94
CA ARG A 255 5.90 5.86 14.28
C ARG A 255 5.19 7.04 13.66
N LYS A 256 5.69 8.26 13.83
CA LYS A 256 5.01 9.49 13.35
C LYS A 256 4.97 9.61 11.83
N ASP A 257 5.75 8.81 11.13
CA ASP A 257 5.79 8.71 9.67
C ASP A 257 5.19 7.40 9.16
N ILE A 258 4.51 6.61 10.00
CA ILE A 258 3.91 5.32 9.60
C ILE A 258 2.42 5.48 9.31
N LEU A 259 2.01 5.10 8.11
CA LEU A 259 0.63 4.98 7.66
C LEU A 259 0.19 3.51 7.79
N GLU A 260 -0.77 3.23 8.66
CA GLU A 260 -1.23 1.87 8.89
C GLU A 260 -2.27 1.44 7.85
N THR A 261 -2.14 0.20 7.36
CA THR A 261 -3.07 -0.40 6.39
C THR A 261 -3.81 -1.60 6.99
N ASN A 262 -4.77 -2.14 6.22
CA ASN A 262 -5.37 -3.45 6.43
C ASN A 262 -4.84 -4.43 5.38
N GLU A 263 -5.02 -5.73 5.60
CA GLU A 263 -4.74 -6.75 4.56
C GLU A 263 -5.62 -6.52 3.32
N GLY A 264 -5.05 -6.76 2.14
CA GLY A 264 -5.67 -6.48 0.84
C GLY A 264 -5.54 -5.02 0.41
N PHE A 265 -4.69 -4.23 1.07
CA PHE A 265 -4.49 -2.82 0.78
C PHE A 265 -4.04 -2.58 -0.67
N VAL A 266 -3.20 -3.45 -1.22
CA VAL A 266 -2.65 -3.26 -2.57
C VAL A 266 -3.75 -3.25 -3.65
N ASP A 267 -4.84 -3.97 -3.45
CA ASP A 267 -6.01 -3.95 -4.36
C ASP A 267 -6.83 -2.65 -4.27
N THR A 268 -6.68 -1.90 -3.18
CA THR A 268 -7.43 -0.66 -2.94
C THR A 268 -6.72 0.59 -3.47
N ILE A 269 -5.50 0.45 -3.99
CA ILE A 269 -4.72 1.57 -4.54
C ILE A 269 -5.36 2.05 -5.83
N ASN A 270 -5.79 3.32 -5.86
CA ASN A 270 -6.31 3.95 -7.06
C ASN A 270 -5.19 4.73 -7.77
N TYR A 271 -4.63 4.16 -8.85
CA TYR A 271 -3.63 4.83 -9.67
C TYR A 271 -4.30 5.86 -10.59
N THR A 272 -4.17 7.13 -10.24
CA THR A 272 -4.81 8.27 -10.92
C THR A 272 -4.05 9.56 -10.61
N ASP A 273 -4.15 10.54 -11.51
CA ASP A 273 -3.65 11.90 -11.33
C ASP A 273 -4.77 12.94 -11.14
N GLU A 274 -6.03 12.49 -11.05
CA GLU A 274 -7.21 13.35 -11.03
C GLU A 274 -7.38 14.13 -9.72
N PHE A 275 -6.56 13.85 -8.71
CA PHE A 275 -6.56 14.56 -7.44
C PHE A 275 -5.93 15.96 -7.50
N VAL A 276 -5.26 16.32 -8.63
CA VAL A 276 -4.80 17.68 -8.93
C VAL A 276 -5.50 18.25 -10.18
N ALA A 277 -5.46 19.58 -10.31
CA ALA A 277 -5.93 20.26 -11.50
C ALA A 277 -5.17 19.80 -12.77
N GLU A 278 -5.87 19.80 -13.92
CA GLU A 278 -5.36 19.26 -15.19
C GLU A 278 -4.01 19.86 -15.62
N ASP A 279 -3.80 21.15 -15.36
CA ASP A 279 -2.57 21.88 -15.70
C ASP A 279 -1.36 21.50 -14.81
N LEU A 280 -1.62 20.94 -13.63
CA LEU A 280 -0.62 20.48 -12.65
C LEU A 280 -0.27 18.99 -12.79
N ARG A 281 -1.10 18.18 -13.47
CA ARG A 281 -0.86 16.72 -13.65
C ARG A 281 0.51 16.41 -14.23
N LYS A 282 0.96 17.24 -15.17
CA LYS A 282 2.29 17.12 -15.79
C LYS A 282 3.45 17.26 -14.80
N ASP A 283 3.22 17.86 -13.63
CA ASP A 283 4.23 18.10 -12.59
C ASP A 283 4.34 16.94 -11.61
N LEU A 284 3.33 16.06 -11.57
CA LEU A 284 3.37 14.77 -10.87
C LEU A 284 4.27 13.73 -11.54
N HIS A 285 4.64 13.94 -12.81
CA HIS A 285 5.56 13.04 -13.49
C HIS A 285 6.90 12.96 -12.72
N PRO A 286 7.45 11.76 -12.42
CA PRO A 286 8.61 11.63 -11.54
C PRO A 286 9.83 12.46 -11.98
N SER A 287 10.06 12.63 -13.29
CA SER A 287 11.16 13.46 -13.77
C SER A 287 11.08 14.95 -13.42
N LYS A 288 9.95 15.40 -12.87
CA LYS A 288 9.77 16.70 -12.24
C LYS A 288 9.54 16.56 -10.74
N PHE A 289 8.56 15.74 -10.35
CA PHE A 289 8.13 15.61 -8.97
C PHE A 289 9.30 15.20 -8.07
N TRP A 290 9.98 14.10 -8.41
CA TRP A 290 11.07 13.52 -7.62
C TRP A 290 12.36 14.35 -7.62
N SER A 291 12.53 15.22 -8.61
CA SER A 291 13.70 16.11 -8.72
C SER A 291 13.42 17.56 -8.32
N SER A 292 12.23 17.83 -7.79
CA SER A 292 11.84 19.17 -7.37
C SER A 292 12.35 19.45 -5.97
N THR A 293 13.19 20.48 -5.84
CA THR A 293 13.56 21.05 -4.54
C THR A 293 12.52 22.01 -3.98
N VAL A 294 11.48 22.33 -4.78
CA VAL A 294 10.35 23.18 -4.35
C VAL A 294 9.29 22.36 -3.64
N TYR A 295 9.06 21.12 -4.09
CA TYR A 295 8.02 20.26 -3.54
C TYR A 295 8.49 19.52 -2.30
N HIS A 296 9.75 19.08 -2.26
CA HIS A 296 10.30 18.35 -1.12
C HIS A 296 11.84 18.48 -1.05
N GLU A 297 12.42 18.20 0.10
CA GLU A 297 13.87 18.32 0.32
C GLU A 297 14.67 17.03 0.00
N LEU A 298 14.01 15.98 -0.48
CA LEU A 298 14.64 14.66 -0.67
C LEU A 298 15.59 14.59 -1.88
N TYR A 299 15.48 15.50 -2.84
CA TYR A 299 16.30 15.42 -4.05
C TYR A 299 17.72 15.90 -3.79
N VAL A 300 18.68 15.03 -4.07
CA VAL A 300 20.12 15.33 -3.98
C VAL A 300 20.78 14.98 -5.31
N PRO A 301 21.46 15.94 -5.97
CA PRO A 301 22.29 15.67 -7.14
C PRO A 301 23.35 14.60 -6.84
N LEU A 302 23.71 13.81 -7.86
CA LEU A 302 24.54 12.62 -7.66
C LEU A 302 25.95 12.96 -7.14
N GLU A 303 26.47 14.10 -7.56
CA GLU A 303 27.76 14.69 -7.16
C GLU A 303 27.79 15.23 -5.72
N GLU A 304 26.62 15.48 -5.11
CA GLU A 304 26.49 16.05 -3.76
C GLU A 304 26.22 14.98 -2.69
N LEU A 305 26.17 13.69 -3.06
CA LEU A 305 25.81 12.61 -2.12
C LEU A 305 26.74 12.50 -0.91
N THR A 306 28.03 12.81 -1.05
CA THR A 306 28.99 12.81 0.07
C THR A 306 28.62 13.89 1.10
N GLU A 307 28.37 15.11 0.64
CA GLU A 307 27.96 16.22 1.51
C GLU A 307 26.60 15.95 2.16
N ALA A 308 25.64 15.44 1.40
CA ALA A 308 24.34 15.05 1.92
C ALA A 308 24.45 13.95 3.00
N TYR A 309 25.34 12.97 2.80
CA TYR A 309 25.60 11.94 3.81
C TYR A 309 26.13 12.55 5.11
N GLU A 310 27.12 13.44 5.03
CA GLU A 310 27.72 14.08 6.20
C GLU A 310 26.70 14.94 6.96
N ASN A 311 25.89 15.72 6.25
CA ASN A 311 24.87 16.60 6.83
C ASN A 311 23.69 15.82 7.43
N GLY A 312 23.32 14.69 6.82
CA GLY A 312 22.17 13.86 7.21
C GLY A 312 22.51 12.65 8.07
N LEU A 313 23.76 12.48 8.49
CA LEU A 313 24.22 11.31 9.23
C LEU A 313 23.57 11.23 10.61
N ARG A 314 22.79 10.17 10.85
CA ARG A 314 22.25 9.86 12.18
C ARG A 314 23.11 8.80 12.85
N THR A 315 23.38 9.01 14.13
CA THR A 315 24.07 8.03 14.98
C THR A 315 23.12 7.55 16.07
N PHE A 316 23.24 6.28 16.44
CA PHE A 316 22.44 5.70 17.52
C PHE A 316 23.27 4.68 18.29
N GLN A 317 22.91 4.48 19.55
CA GLN A 317 23.53 3.47 20.39
C GLN A 317 22.88 2.11 20.11
N SER A 318 23.69 1.11 19.79
CA SER A 318 23.26 -0.30 19.71
C SER A 318 24.07 -1.14 20.70
N PRO A 319 23.62 -2.36 21.06
CA PRO A 319 24.39 -3.28 21.88
C PRO A 319 25.80 -3.56 21.33
N ASP A 320 25.96 -3.50 20.01
CA ASP A 320 27.21 -3.76 19.28
C ASP A 320 28.08 -2.49 19.09
N GLY A 321 27.67 -1.35 19.63
CA GLY A 321 28.38 -0.07 19.55
C GLY A 321 27.56 1.05 18.90
N MET A 322 28.23 2.12 18.47
CA MET A 322 27.59 3.27 17.81
C MET A 322 27.25 2.93 16.36
N GLY A 323 25.96 2.75 16.07
CA GLY A 323 25.43 2.60 14.72
C GLY A 323 25.40 3.94 13.98
N LYS A 324 25.57 3.88 12.66
CA LYS A 324 25.49 5.03 11.75
C LYS A 324 24.50 4.72 10.63
N VAL A 325 23.59 5.66 10.35
CA VAL A 325 22.59 5.55 9.29
C VAL A 325 22.57 6.86 8.51
N GLY A 326 22.89 6.78 7.22
CA GLY A 326 22.79 7.91 6.30
C GLY A 326 21.34 8.28 5.96
N PRO A 327 21.13 9.46 5.36
CA PRO A 327 19.80 9.95 5.00
C PRO A 327 19.18 9.15 3.86
N LEU A 328 17.85 9.25 3.77
CA LEU A 328 17.07 8.82 2.61
C LEU A 328 17.05 9.96 1.60
N VAL A 329 17.33 9.65 0.35
CA VAL A 329 17.36 10.64 -0.73
C VAL A 329 16.77 10.07 -2.01
N ILE A 330 16.36 10.99 -2.86
CA ILE A 330 16.09 10.75 -4.26
C ILE A 330 17.25 11.35 -5.06
N THR A 331 17.78 10.62 -6.03
CA THR A 331 18.80 11.15 -6.93
C THR A 331 18.51 10.77 -8.38
N ARG A 332 19.19 11.44 -9.31
CA ARG A 332 19.11 11.20 -10.75
C ARG A 332 20.49 10.89 -11.29
N GLY A 333 20.61 9.83 -12.06
CA GLY A 333 21.86 9.45 -12.70
C GLY A 333 21.67 8.70 -14.00
N THR A 334 22.75 8.59 -14.76
CA THR A 334 22.81 7.71 -15.93
C THR A 334 23.40 6.38 -15.51
N VAL A 335 22.73 5.28 -15.87
CA VAL A 335 23.20 3.92 -15.59
C VAL A 335 24.48 3.67 -16.38
N ASN A 336 25.60 3.50 -15.69
CA ASN A 336 26.88 3.21 -16.32
C ASN A 336 27.15 1.70 -16.42
N ARG A 337 26.82 0.95 -15.37
CA ARG A 337 26.86 -0.51 -15.36
C ARG A 337 25.56 -1.07 -14.83
N LEU A 338 25.04 -2.10 -15.49
CA LEU A 338 23.82 -2.77 -15.08
C LEU A 338 24.05 -4.27 -14.92
N ASN A 339 23.96 -4.78 -13.69
CA ASN A 339 24.00 -6.21 -13.44
C ASN A 339 22.61 -6.73 -13.03
N THR A 340 21.91 -7.32 -13.99
CA THR A 340 20.60 -7.94 -13.78
C THR A 340 20.71 -9.37 -13.23
N GLU A 341 21.91 -9.93 -13.14
CA GLU A 341 22.13 -11.24 -12.52
C GLU A 341 22.39 -11.08 -11.02
N ALA A 342 21.63 -11.82 -10.21
CA ALA A 342 21.77 -11.82 -8.77
C ALA A 342 23.13 -12.39 -8.34
N ARG A 343 23.70 -11.79 -7.29
CA ARG A 343 24.82 -12.34 -6.54
C ARG A 343 24.32 -12.85 -5.20
N GLU A 344 24.94 -13.92 -4.69
CA GLU A 344 24.66 -14.40 -3.35
C GLU A 344 25.01 -13.32 -2.31
N SER A 345 24.13 -13.13 -1.33
CA SER A 345 24.32 -12.16 -0.26
C SER A 345 23.67 -12.65 1.03
N GLN A 346 24.48 -12.89 2.05
CA GLN A 346 24.00 -13.26 3.40
C GLN A 346 23.25 -12.12 4.12
N TYR A 347 23.29 -10.90 3.56
CA TYR A 347 22.69 -9.71 4.16
C TYR A 347 21.28 -9.42 3.64
N ASP A 348 20.89 -10.09 2.55
CA ASP A 348 19.57 -9.97 1.93
C ASP A 348 18.64 -11.12 2.40
N GLN A 349 17.34 -10.82 2.54
CA GLN A 349 16.36 -11.76 3.07
C GLN A 349 16.21 -13.03 2.22
N ALA A 350 16.27 -12.92 0.90
CA ALA A 350 16.20 -14.06 -0.02
C ALA A 350 17.59 -14.55 -0.46
N GLY A 351 18.66 -14.07 0.19
CA GLY A 351 20.02 -14.47 -0.10
C GLY A 351 20.58 -13.90 -1.41
N LYS A 352 19.91 -12.94 -2.05
CA LYS A 352 20.24 -12.45 -3.40
C LYS A 352 20.29 -10.94 -3.46
N GLN A 353 21.29 -10.40 -4.16
CA GLN A 353 21.45 -8.96 -4.34
C GLN A 353 21.84 -8.64 -5.78
N TYR A 354 21.26 -7.56 -6.30
CA TYR A 354 21.58 -7.02 -7.62
C TYR A 354 22.33 -5.70 -7.47
N SER A 355 22.97 -5.24 -8.55
CA SER A 355 23.72 -4.00 -8.50
C SER A 355 23.69 -3.25 -9.82
N MET A 356 23.63 -1.93 -9.74
CA MET A 356 23.92 -1.03 -10.86
C MET A 356 24.89 0.06 -10.40
N SER A 357 25.51 0.77 -11.33
CA SER A 357 26.23 2.01 -11.01
C SER A 357 25.63 3.19 -11.75
N LEU A 358 25.60 4.33 -11.08
CA LEU A 358 25.14 5.60 -11.64
C LEU A 358 26.33 6.53 -11.84
N THR A 359 26.28 7.32 -12.91
CA THR A 359 27.26 8.36 -13.19
C THR A 359 26.56 9.63 -13.69
N CYS A 360 27.24 10.76 -13.60
CA CYS A 360 26.84 12.01 -14.22
C CYS A 360 28.10 12.71 -14.75
N MET A 361 27.91 13.73 -15.59
CA MET A 361 29.03 14.50 -16.14
C MET A 361 29.88 15.16 -15.04
N ASP A 362 29.24 15.66 -13.98
CA ASP A 362 29.93 16.36 -12.90
C ASP A 362 30.83 15.41 -12.08
N LEU A 363 30.35 14.20 -11.75
CA LEU A 363 31.18 13.15 -11.14
C LEU A 363 32.36 12.76 -12.03
N GLN A 364 32.14 12.59 -13.33
CA GLN A 364 33.22 12.26 -14.27
C GLN A 364 34.21 13.43 -14.43
N SER A 365 33.75 14.67 -14.34
CA SER A 365 34.62 15.84 -14.37
C SER A 365 35.46 15.96 -13.10
N MET A 366 34.90 15.64 -11.93
CA MET A 366 35.62 15.69 -10.65
C MET A 366 36.64 14.56 -10.50
N TYR A 367 36.29 13.35 -10.91
CA TYR A 367 37.07 12.13 -10.62
C TYR A 367 37.69 11.46 -11.85
N GLY A 368 37.42 11.96 -13.07
CA GLY A 368 37.89 11.34 -14.31
C GLY A 368 37.36 9.93 -14.48
N GLN A 369 38.27 8.97 -14.68
CA GLN A 369 37.98 7.53 -14.72
C GLN A 369 38.20 6.83 -13.35
N GLY A 370 38.37 7.60 -12.28
CA GLY A 370 38.62 7.09 -10.93
C GLY A 370 37.38 6.47 -10.28
N ALA A 371 37.56 5.82 -9.13
CA ALA A 371 36.50 5.10 -8.43
C ALA A 371 35.33 6.00 -7.95
N GLY A 372 35.55 7.32 -7.82
CA GLY A 372 34.52 8.30 -7.47
C GLY A 372 33.65 8.76 -8.65
N SER A 373 33.98 8.37 -9.89
CA SER A 373 33.20 8.76 -11.08
C SER A 373 31.86 8.04 -11.22
N GLU A 374 31.62 7.03 -10.37
CA GLU A 374 30.42 6.22 -10.36
C GLU A 374 29.96 5.95 -8.91
N VAL A 375 28.64 5.94 -8.69
CA VAL A 375 28.00 5.60 -7.42
C VAL A 375 27.45 4.19 -7.49
N LEU A 376 27.94 3.29 -6.62
CA LEU A 376 27.45 1.92 -6.55
C LEU A 376 26.06 1.88 -5.89
N CYS A 377 25.11 1.27 -6.57
CA CYS A 377 23.73 1.10 -6.13
C CYS A 377 23.43 -0.39 -5.92
N ASN A 378 23.10 -0.76 -4.70
CA ASN A 378 22.75 -2.14 -4.34
C ASN A 378 21.24 -2.30 -4.21
N VAL A 379 20.68 -3.29 -4.89
CA VAL A 379 19.24 -3.56 -4.95
C VAL A 379 18.97 -4.91 -4.27
N GLY A 380 18.14 -4.90 -3.23
CA GLY A 380 17.73 -6.13 -2.53
C GLY A 380 16.76 -6.97 -3.37
N SER A 381 16.62 -8.25 -3.03
CA SER A 381 15.74 -9.19 -3.75
C SER A 381 14.27 -8.74 -3.77
N ALA A 382 13.71 -8.43 -2.61
CA ALA A 382 12.34 -7.93 -2.52
C ALA A 382 12.15 -6.62 -3.30
N VAL A 383 13.14 -5.73 -3.30
CA VAL A 383 13.06 -4.50 -4.11
C VAL A 383 13.01 -4.87 -5.60
N HIS A 384 13.86 -5.80 -6.04
CA HIS A 384 13.86 -6.29 -7.41
C HIS A 384 12.50 -6.87 -7.81
N ASP A 385 11.93 -7.74 -6.98
CA ASP A 385 10.73 -8.51 -7.30
C ASP A 385 9.45 -7.66 -7.20
N LEU A 386 9.39 -6.73 -6.24
CA LEU A 386 8.18 -5.94 -5.96
C LEU A 386 8.13 -4.61 -6.72
N THR A 387 9.27 -4.08 -7.17
CA THR A 387 9.34 -2.75 -7.83
C THR A 387 9.86 -2.78 -9.26
N HIS A 388 10.40 -3.91 -9.72
CA HIS A 388 10.93 -4.09 -11.08
C HIS A 388 11.92 -3.00 -11.51
N PRO A 389 12.98 -2.75 -10.72
CA PRO A 389 13.82 -1.56 -10.83
C PRO A 389 14.65 -1.48 -12.11
N PHE A 390 14.76 -2.57 -12.88
CA PHE A 390 15.52 -2.62 -14.14
C PHE A 390 14.63 -2.51 -15.39
N THR A 391 13.39 -2.08 -15.19
CA THR A 391 12.40 -1.94 -16.26
C THR A 391 11.86 -0.52 -16.35
N PHE A 392 11.25 -0.22 -17.49
CA PHE A 392 10.42 0.97 -17.70
C PHE A 392 9.11 0.55 -18.36
N VAL A 393 8.08 1.37 -18.19
CA VAL A 393 6.76 1.19 -18.81
C VAL A 393 6.62 2.22 -19.92
N ASP A 394 6.29 1.79 -21.13
CA ASP A 394 6.11 2.67 -22.27
C ASP A 394 4.76 3.41 -22.24
N LYS A 395 4.49 4.22 -23.27
CA LYS A 395 3.23 4.96 -23.41
C LYS A 395 1.98 4.07 -23.57
N GLU A 396 2.15 2.79 -23.92
CA GLU A 396 1.09 1.81 -24.15
C GLU A 396 0.87 0.93 -22.91
N GLY A 397 1.68 1.11 -21.86
CA GLY A 397 1.59 0.34 -20.62
C GLY A 397 2.45 -0.92 -20.63
N GLU A 398 3.23 -1.15 -21.68
CA GLU A 398 4.07 -2.34 -21.83
C GLU A 398 5.42 -2.16 -21.12
N ARG A 399 5.87 -3.23 -20.46
CA ARG A 399 7.08 -3.21 -19.64
C ARG A 399 8.28 -3.77 -20.39
N TYR A 400 9.38 -3.03 -20.39
CA TYR A 400 10.64 -3.42 -21.03
C TYR A 400 11.82 -3.27 -20.08
N GLU A 401 12.82 -4.14 -20.21
CA GLU A 401 14.11 -3.92 -19.56
C GLU A 401 14.84 -2.74 -20.21
N TYR A 402 15.51 -1.92 -19.40
CA TYR A 402 16.39 -0.88 -19.92
C TYR A 402 17.86 -1.32 -19.94
N ALA A 403 18.66 -0.69 -20.79
CA ALA A 403 20.11 -0.89 -20.90
C ALA A 403 20.89 0.21 -20.17
N GLU A 404 22.20 0.01 -20.11
CA GLU A 404 23.17 1.05 -19.79
C GLU A 404 22.99 2.28 -20.69
N ASN A 405 23.40 3.45 -20.18
CA ASN A 405 23.11 4.79 -20.68
C ASN A 405 21.63 5.23 -20.55
N THR A 406 20.81 4.50 -19.80
CA THR A 406 19.47 4.97 -19.40
C THR A 406 19.57 5.96 -18.25
N THR A 407 18.82 7.06 -18.31
CA THR A 407 18.66 7.95 -17.17
C THR A 407 17.58 7.41 -16.23
N VAL A 408 17.90 7.26 -14.96
CA VAL A 408 17.00 6.78 -13.92
C VAL A 408 16.90 7.76 -12.76
N PHE A 409 15.79 7.68 -12.05
CA PHE A 409 15.55 8.32 -10.77
C PHE A 409 15.53 7.24 -9.70
N VAL A 410 16.26 7.45 -8.62
CA VAL A 410 16.55 6.41 -7.63
C VAL A 410 16.22 6.93 -6.26
N PHE A 411 15.39 6.20 -5.55
CA PHE A 411 15.14 6.42 -4.13
C PHE A 411 15.90 5.38 -3.31
N GLY A 412 16.66 5.85 -2.32
CA GLY A 412 17.49 4.99 -1.52
C GLY A 412 18.14 5.67 -0.33
N ARG A 413 18.93 4.89 0.40
CA ARG A 413 19.72 5.36 1.54
C ARG A 413 21.18 5.53 1.15
N ILE A 414 21.75 6.70 1.44
CA ILE A 414 23.17 6.94 1.24
C ILE A 414 23.98 6.19 2.30
N GLY A 415 25.07 5.57 1.86
CA GLY A 415 26.15 5.12 2.74
C GLY A 415 27.50 5.45 2.11
N MET A 416 28.56 5.32 2.89
CA MET A 416 29.93 5.44 2.36
C MET A 416 30.57 4.07 2.23
N MET A 417 31.40 3.91 1.21
CA MET A 417 32.30 2.77 1.07
C MET A 417 33.73 3.27 1.03
N ARG A 418 34.60 2.56 1.73
CA ARG A 418 36.05 2.77 1.62
C ARG A 418 36.62 1.75 0.66
N ARG A 419 37.32 2.24 -0.35
CA ARG A 419 38.22 1.44 -1.19
C ARG A 419 39.60 2.03 -1.05
N ASP A 420 40.53 1.22 -0.54
CA ASP A 420 41.88 1.64 -0.22
C ASP A 420 41.90 2.84 0.74
N SER A 421 42.24 4.04 0.24
CA SER A 421 42.26 5.30 0.98
C SER A 421 41.08 6.23 0.68
N ASP A 422 40.27 5.93 -0.35
CA ASP A 422 39.23 6.81 -0.84
C ASP A 422 37.87 6.39 -0.28
N GLU A 423 37.11 7.38 0.20
CA GLU A 423 35.75 7.20 0.67
C GLU A 423 34.80 7.72 -0.41
N THR A 424 34.04 6.80 -1.01
CA THR A 424 33.09 7.14 -2.09
C THR A 424 31.67 6.82 -1.65
N PRO A 425 30.67 7.59 -2.13
CA PRO A 425 29.28 7.30 -1.82
C PRO A 425 28.82 6.01 -2.50
N LYS A 426 27.92 5.31 -1.81
CA LYS A 426 27.12 4.18 -2.32
C LYS A 426 25.68 4.35 -1.88
N MET A 427 24.76 3.66 -2.54
CA MET A 427 23.35 3.67 -2.19
C MET A 427 22.79 2.27 -1.97
N THR A 428 21.95 2.14 -0.94
CA THR A 428 21.02 1.00 -0.82
C THR A 428 19.70 1.44 -1.44
N ILE A 429 19.27 0.75 -2.48
CA ILE A 429 18.11 1.14 -3.28
C ILE A 429 16.83 0.55 -2.71
N PHE A 430 15.78 1.38 -2.66
CA PHE A 430 14.42 0.96 -2.30
C PHE A 430 13.46 1.04 -3.49
N GLY A 431 13.74 1.89 -4.48
CA GLY A 431 12.98 1.94 -5.73
C GLY A 431 13.72 2.69 -6.82
N VAL A 432 13.40 2.36 -8.06
CA VAL A 432 13.95 2.97 -9.27
C VAL A 432 12.81 3.28 -10.21
N TYR A 433 12.82 4.48 -10.77
CA TYR A 433 11.93 4.89 -11.85
C TYR A 433 12.75 5.23 -13.10
N ALA A 434 12.36 4.65 -14.23
CA ALA A 434 12.93 4.94 -15.54
C ALA A 434 11.84 5.52 -16.46
N ASP A 435 12.05 6.75 -16.91
CA ASP A 435 11.16 7.41 -17.87
C ASP A 435 11.37 6.79 -19.26
N TRP A 436 10.30 6.28 -19.89
CA TRP A 436 10.39 5.63 -21.20
C TRP A 436 10.97 6.52 -22.30
N ARG A 437 10.83 7.85 -22.19
CA ARG A 437 11.42 8.81 -23.15
C ARG A 437 12.93 8.97 -22.97
N ARG A 438 13.47 8.51 -21.84
CA ARG A 438 14.89 8.59 -21.45
C ARG A 438 15.54 7.23 -21.29
N ALA A 439 14.75 6.16 -21.36
CA ALA A 439 15.20 4.80 -21.30
C ALA A 439 15.67 4.30 -22.66
N ARG A 440 16.78 3.56 -22.64
CA ARG A 440 17.22 2.79 -23.79
C ARG A 440 16.74 1.36 -23.59
N PRO A 441 15.90 0.80 -24.47
CA PRO A 441 15.49 -0.58 -24.34
C PRO A 441 16.72 -1.50 -24.41
N ARG A 442 16.76 -2.49 -23.53
CA ARG A 442 17.79 -3.53 -23.60
C ARG A 442 17.51 -4.39 -24.83
N ALA A 443 18.56 -4.66 -25.60
CA ALA A 443 18.46 -5.69 -26.62
C ALA A 443 18.26 -7.03 -25.90
N SER A 444 17.04 -7.56 -25.94
CA SER A 444 16.84 -8.99 -25.76
C SER A 444 17.56 -9.67 -26.92
N GLY A 445 18.27 -10.76 -26.65
CA GLY A 445 18.98 -11.50 -27.70
C GLY A 445 18.04 -11.71 -28.88
N GLY A 446 18.44 -11.21 -30.07
CA GLY A 446 17.64 -11.37 -31.28
C GLY A 446 17.27 -12.83 -31.45
N ASN A 447 16.05 -13.08 -31.94
CA ASN A 447 15.59 -14.43 -32.26
C ASN A 447 16.67 -15.11 -33.10
N SER A 448 17.44 -16.05 -32.55
CA SER A 448 18.55 -16.70 -33.27
C SER A 448 18.06 -17.77 -34.25
N ASN A 449 16.74 -17.83 -34.47
CA ASN A 449 16.14 -18.74 -35.41
C ASN A 449 16.58 -18.38 -36.85
N PRO A 450 17.14 -19.34 -37.61
CA PRO A 450 17.47 -19.13 -39.02
C PRO A 450 16.29 -18.66 -39.88
N SER A 451 15.05 -18.90 -39.43
CA SER A 451 13.82 -18.49 -40.13
C SER A 451 13.62 -16.97 -40.26
N GLN A 452 14.46 -16.15 -39.64
CA GLN A 452 14.44 -14.69 -39.82
C GLN A 452 15.16 -14.22 -41.10
N PHE A 453 15.89 -15.13 -41.77
CA PHE A 453 16.63 -14.85 -43.01
C PHE A 453 15.95 -15.41 -44.27
N ASP A 454 14.76 -16.00 -44.13
CA ASP A 454 13.97 -16.55 -45.23
C ASP A 454 12.96 -15.55 -45.82
#